data_AF-A0A1N7R0A7-F1
#
_entry.id   AF-A0A1N7R0A7-F1
#
_cell.length_a   1.000
_cell.length_b   1.000
_cell.length_c   1.000
_cell.angle_alpha   90.00
_cell.angle_beta   90.00
_cell.angle_gamma   90.00
#
_symmetry.space_group_name_H-M   'P 1'
#
loop_
_entity.id
_entity.type
_entity.pdbx_description
1 polymer ?
#
loop_
_entity_poly.entity_id
_entity_poly.type
_entity_poly.pdbx_seq_one_letter_code
_entity_poly.pdbx_strand_id
1 'polypeptide(L)'
;NSELQFLPTSEGFYDYIKNQYIYQYKDHLGNTRVSFGKNSAGVLEIVDANDYYPFGMNHLKSGNSFFGSSSYKNYKYNGKELQETGMYDYGARFYMADIGRFGVLDRFSEKFPFNTLYSYASNNPILFIDKNGDYAVSVHYDITYRQMLNLGYSASRADLIAHYSSTYADHPSSGVLHTDNILHNKTGIVTEYRKGIDYSITAKSQDEANSKWHSMMSNEEAENGMTEYQAMLRGLSFGWNNIFTYANSSDDSKIGNLGQGLHALQDAIAHKGVKTDDHLGYNFSSGKKLTNDMYGSTTEAALLTKSALIVVSVIRGEKIDFKKGETLDFRGMSKNQFNQFVQALLKQGFQGIIKNR
;
A
#
# COMPACT_ATOMS: atom_id res chain seq x y z
N ASN A 1 0.46 7.06 -33.89
CA ASN A 1 -0.70 7.68 -33.22
C ASN A 1 -0.29 9.07 -32.75
N SER A 2 -0.92 10.13 -33.25
CA SER A 2 -0.47 11.54 -33.09
C SER A 2 -1.27 12.35 -32.07
N GLU A 3 -2.28 11.78 -31.44
CA GLU A 3 -3.09 12.45 -30.41
C GLU A 3 -3.00 11.70 -29.08
N LEU A 4 -2.72 12.45 -28.01
CA LEU A 4 -2.72 11.94 -26.63
C LEU A 4 -4.16 11.66 -26.22
N GLN A 5 -4.49 10.41 -25.89
CA GLN A 5 -5.86 10.02 -25.56
C GLN A 5 -6.20 10.24 -24.09
N PHE A 6 -5.25 9.95 -23.20
CA PHE A 6 -5.42 10.16 -21.78
C PHE A 6 -4.07 10.41 -21.09
N LEU A 7 -4.11 11.01 -19.90
CA LEU A 7 -2.96 11.22 -19.04
C LEU A 7 -3.23 10.68 -17.63
N PRO A 8 -2.32 9.88 -17.03
CA PRO A 8 -2.44 9.46 -15.65
C PRO A 8 -2.42 10.65 -14.67
N THR A 9 -3.25 10.57 -13.63
CA THR A 9 -3.30 11.52 -12.50
C THR A 9 -3.19 10.74 -11.18
N SER A 10 -3.13 11.42 -10.03
CA SER A 10 -3.02 10.73 -8.74
C SER A 10 -4.25 9.86 -8.43
N GLU A 11 -5.44 10.30 -8.85
CA GLU A 11 -6.72 9.65 -8.52
C GLU A 11 -7.34 8.88 -9.70
N GLY A 12 -6.64 8.78 -10.83
CA GLY A 12 -7.17 8.18 -12.05
C GLY A 12 -6.54 8.77 -13.29
N PHE A 13 -7.33 9.36 -14.20
CA PHE A 13 -6.87 9.82 -15.51
C PHE A 13 -7.58 11.11 -15.95
N TYR A 14 -6.94 11.87 -16.83
CA TYR A 14 -7.62 12.87 -17.66
C TYR A 14 -7.85 12.28 -19.05
N ASP A 15 -9.09 12.24 -19.51
CA ASP A 15 -9.49 11.77 -20.85
C ASP A 15 -9.56 12.98 -21.80
N TYR A 16 -8.62 13.06 -22.75
CA TYR A 16 -8.54 14.16 -23.72
C TYR A 16 -9.60 14.04 -24.83
N ILE A 17 -10.13 12.84 -25.09
CA ILE A 17 -11.18 12.66 -26.09
C ILE A 17 -12.49 13.27 -25.58
N LYS A 18 -12.77 13.10 -24.29
CA LYS A 18 -13.98 13.62 -23.64
C LYS A 18 -13.76 14.92 -22.84
N ASN A 19 -12.52 15.41 -22.78
CA ASN A 19 -12.12 16.59 -22.00
C ASN A 19 -12.59 16.56 -20.54
N GLN A 20 -12.41 15.42 -19.87
CA GLN A 20 -12.91 15.21 -18.51
C GLN A 20 -11.92 14.46 -17.62
N TYR A 21 -12.01 14.70 -16.31
CA TYR A 21 -11.34 13.88 -15.31
C TYR A 21 -12.13 12.60 -15.06
N ILE A 22 -11.41 11.49 -15.05
CA ILE A 22 -11.87 10.18 -14.64
C ILE A 22 -11.19 9.82 -13.31
N TYR A 23 -11.99 9.53 -12.32
CA TYR A 23 -11.55 9.09 -11.00
C TYR A 23 -11.70 7.57 -10.89
N GLN A 24 -10.82 6.94 -10.14
CA GLN A 24 -10.82 5.50 -9.92
C GLN A 24 -10.96 5.17 -8.44
N TYR A 25 -11.95 4.34 -8.13
CA TYR A 25 -12.04 3.65 -6.86
C TYR A 25 -11.32 2.30 -6.98
N LYS A 26 -10.33 2.08 -6.11
CA LYS A 26 -9.46 0.90 -6.10
C LYS A 26 -9.62 0.10 -4.82
N ASP A 27 -9.41 -1.20 -4.90
CA ASP A 27 -9.42 -2.10 -3.73
C ASP A 27 -8.05 -2.12 -3.01
N HIS A 28 -7.93 -3.01 -2.01
CA HIS A 28 -6.75 -3.14 -1.17
C HIS A 28 -5.49 -3.62 -1.92
N LEU A 29 -5.64 -4.17 -3.13
CA LEU A 29 -4.53 -4.58 -4.00
C LEU A 29 -4.26 -3.56 -5.12
N GLY A 30 -4.98 -2.43 -5.08
CA GLY A 30 -4.90 -1.39 -6.11
C GLY A 30 -5.63 -1.77 -7.41
N ASN A 31 -6.50 -2.78 -7.41
CA ASN A 31 -7.29 -3.13 -8.58
C ASN A 31 -8.36 -2.07 -8.82
N THR A 32 -8.48 -1.57 -10.05
CA THR A 32 -9.55 -0.63 -10.41
C THR A 32 -10.90 -1.33 -10.32
N ARG A 33 -11.76 -0.94 -9.37
CA ARG A 33 -13.13 -1.49 -9.19
C ARG A 33 -14.17 -0.65 -9.92
N VAL A 34 -14.09 0.67 -9.80
CA VAL A 34 -15.01 1.59 -10.46
C VAL A 34 -14.20 2.75 -11.03
N SER A 35 -14.45 3.08 -12.29
CA SER A 35 -14.03 4.36 -12.86
C SER A 35 -15.27 5.23 -13.06
N PHE A 36 -15.20 6.50 -12.67
CA PHE A 36 -16.32 7.42 -12.76
C PHE A 36 -15.88 8.84 -13.10
N GLY A 37 -16.75 9.62 -13.72
CA GLY A 37 -16.50 11.00 -14.13
C GLY A 37 -17.79 11.82 -14.10
N LYS A 38 -17.71 13.10 -14.46
CA LYS A 38 -18.90 13.92 -14.69
C LYS A 38 -19.14 14.05 -16.17
N ASN A 39 -20.34 13.72 -16.62
CA ASN A 39 -20.72 13.93 -18.02
C ASN A 39 -20.82 15.43 -18.36
N SER A 40 -21.13 15.75 -19.61
CA SER A 40 -21.24 17.15 -20.10
C SER A 40 -22.32 17.97 -19.37
N ALA A 41 -23.31 17.33 -18.75
CA ALA A 41 -24.32 17.97 -17.91
C ALA A 41 -23.87 18.14 -16.44
N GLY A 42 -22.64 17.76 -16.10
CA GLY A 42 -22.08 17.83 -14.76
C GLY A 42 -22.56 16.72 -13.81
N VAL A 43 -23.29 15.72 -14.32
CA VAL A 43 -23.85 14.60 -13.54
C VAL A 43 -22.81 13.49 -13.40
N LEU A 44 -22.70 12.91 -12.21
CA LEU A 44 -21.80 11.80 -11.93
C LEU A 44 -22.23 10.55 -12.69
N GLU A 45 -21.29 9.90 -13.38
CA GLU A 45 -21.51 8.71 -14.19
C GLU A 45 -20.40 7.68 -13.96
N ILE A 46 -20.78 6.42 -13.80
CA ILE A 46 -19.85 5.29 -13.80
C ILE A 46 -19.50 4.95 -15.25
N VAL A 47 -18.21 5.03 -15.59
CA VAL A 47 -17.71 4.81 -16.95
C VAL A 47 -17.06 3.45 -17.15
N ASP A 48 -16.71 2.77 -16.05
CA ASP A 48 -16.24 1.38 -16.04
C ASP A 48 -16.48 0.74 -14.65
N ALA A 49 -16.81 -0.55 -14.62
CA ALA A 49 -17.02 -1.30 -13.38
C ALA A 49 -16.45 -2.71 -13.52
N ASN A 50 -15.60 -3.10 -12.59
CA ASN A 50 -14.79 -4.31 -12.65
C ASN A 50 -14.87 -5.07 -11.33
N ASP A 51 -15.07 -6.38 -11.42
CA ASP A 51 -14.74 -7.33 -10.36
C ASP A 51 -13.71 -8.31 -10.89
N TYR A 52 -12.99 -8.98 -10.00
CA TYR A 52 -11.92 -9.89 -10.36
C TYR A 52 -12.05 -11.20 -9.57
N TYR A 53 -11.77 -12.31 -10.24
CA TYR A 53 -11.36 -13.54 -9.56
C TYR A 53 -10.03 -13.29 -8.82
N PRO A 54 -9.66 -14.12 -7.83
CA PRO A 54 -8.46 -13.90 -7.01
C PRO A 54 -7.18 -13.66 -7.83
N PHE A 55 -7.00 -14.41 -8.93
CA PHE A 55 -5.84 -14.30 -9.83
C PHE A 55 -5.99 -13.21 -10.90
N GLY A 56 -6.97 -12.32 -10.80
CA GLY A 56 -7.04 -11.10 -11.62
C GLY A 56 -7.81 -11.20 -12.92
N MET A 57 -8.40 -12.36 -13.23
CA MET A 57 -9.35 -12.46 -14.34
C MET A 57 -10.59 -11.63 -14.03
N ASN A 58 -10.96 -10.75 -14.96
CA ASN A 58 -12.08 -9.83 -14.77
C ASN A 58 -13.43 -10.57 -14.92
N HIS A 59 -14.40 -10.28 -14.05
CA HIS A 59 -15.77 -10.74 -14.22
C HIS A 59 -16.41 -9.98 -15.39
N LEU A 60 -16.88 -10.70 -16.39
CA LEU A 60 -17.58 -10.14 -17.55
C LEU A 60 -19.02 -9.74 -17.18
N LYS A 61 -19.18 -8.74 -16.29
CA LYS A 61 -20.49 -8.26 -15.81
C LYS A 61 -21.43 -7.81 -16.94
N SER A 62 -20.85 -7.25 -18.00
CA SER A 62 -21.58 -6.76 -19.18
C SER A 62 -21.49 -7.70 -20.38
N GLY A 63 -20.89 -8.89 -20.24
CA GLY A 63 -20.70 -9.85 -21.33
C GLY A 63 -19.63 -9.48 -22.36
N ASN A 64 -19.04 -8.28 -22.27
CA ASN A 64 -17.98 -7.82 -23.16
C ASN A 64 -16.67 -7.65 -22.40
N SER A 65 -15.61 -8.31 -22.88
CA SER A 65 -14.25 -8.04 -22.42
C SER A 65 -13.70 -6.79 -23.10
N PHE A 66 -13.20 -5.83 -22.32
CA PHE A 66 -12.45 -4.69 -22.87
C PHE A 66 -11.01 -5.12 -23.13
N PHE A 67 -10.76 -5.69 -24.31
CA PHE A 67 -9.40 -5.94 -24.81
C PHE A 67 -9.07 -4.88 -25.87
N GLY A 68 -7.89 -4.27 -25.79
CA GLY A 68 -7.27 -3.63 -26.96
C GLY A 68 -7.87 -2.30 -27.44
N SER A 69 -8.39 -1.45 -26.57
CA SER A 69 -8.61 -0.03 -26.93
C SER A 69 -7.57 0.81 -26.22
N SER A 70 -6.78 1.63 -26.92
CA SER A 70 -5.89 2.61 -26.28
C SER A 70 -6.74 3.56 -25.42
N SER A 71 -6.91 3.20 -24.15
CA SER A 71 -7.93 3.75 -23.26
C SER A 71 -7.49 3.51 -21.83
N TYR A 72 -7.80 4.49 -20.97
CA TYR A 72 -7.60 4.37 -19.53
C TYR A 72 -8.32 3.14 -18.92
N LYS A 73 -9.33 2.59 -19.61
CA LYS A 73 -10.07 1.40 -19.17
C LYS A 73 -9.23 0.11 -19.17
N ASN A 74 -8.06 0.10 -19.83
CA ASN A 74 -7.16 -1.05 -19.81
C ASN A 74 -6.41 -1.19 -18.48
N TYR A 75 -6.31 -0.12 -17.67
CA TYR A 75 -5.64 -0.16 -16.37
C TYR A 75 -6.56 -0.74 -15.29
N LYS A 76 -6.44 -2.06 -15.08
CA LYS A 76 -7.40 -2.87 -14.32
C LYS A 76 -6.77 -3.51 -13.08
N TYR A 77 -6.41 -4.78 -13.15
CA TYR A 77 -5.84 -5.55 -12.03
C TYR A 77 -4.45 -5.02 -11.65
N ASN A 78 -4.23 -4.76 -10.36
CA ASN A 78 -3.10 -4.03 -9.76
C ASN A 78 -2.74 -2.69 -10.44
N GLY A 79 -3.69 -2.09 -11.16
CA GLY A 79 -3.46 -0.92 -12.00
C GLY A 79 -2.54 -1.19 -13.20
N LYS A 80 -2.34 -2.46 -13.58
CA LYS A 80 -1.59 -2.87 -14.76
C LYS A 80 -2.43 -2.81 -16.02
N GLU A 81 -1.76 -2.57 -17.13
CA GLU A 81 -2.40 -2.42 -18.43
C GLU A 81 -2.72 -3.79 -19.02
N LEU A 82 -4.01 -4.06 -19.25
CA LEU A 82 -4.50 -5.22 -19.97
C LEU A 82 -4.29 -5.00 -21.48
N GLN A 83 -3.46 -5.85 -22.08
CA GLN A 83 -3.18 -5.83 -23.52
C GLN A 83 -4.31 -6.50 -24.32
N GLU A 84 -4.33 -6.28 -25.63
CA GLU A 84 -5.27 -6.93 -26.56
C GLU A 84 -5.18 -8.46 -26.57
N THR A 85 -4.05 -9.01 -26.12
CA THR A 85 -3.83 -10.46 -25.96
C THR A 85 -4.54 -11.04 -24.73
N GLY A 86 -5.14 -10.20 -23.89
CA GLY A 86 -5.73 -10.61 -22.61
C GLY A 86 -4.71 -10.79 -21.48
N MET A 87 -3.44 -10.44 -21.73
CA MET A 87 -2.37 -10.47 -20.73
C MET A 87 -2.16 -9.08 -20.11
N TYR A 88 -1.82 -9.04 -18.83
CA TYR A 88 -1.43 -7.79 -18.17
C TYR A 88 0.06 -7.52 -18.37
N ASP A 89 0.41 -6.29 -18.73
CA ASP A 89 1.79 -5.84 -18.76
C ASP A 89 2.27 -5.45 -17.35
N TYR A 90 3.14 -6.28 -16.78
CA TYR A 90 3.77 -5.98 -15.50
C TYR A 90 5.13 -5.27 -15.65
N GLY A 91 5.64 -5.13 -16.88
CA GLY A 91 6.92 -4.52 -17.22
C GLY A 91 7.97 -5.58 -17.59
N ALA A 92 8.37 -6.42 -16.65
CA ALA A 92 9.35 -7.48 -16.90
C ALA A 92 8.74 -8.70 -17.61
N ARG A 93 7.45 -8.97 -17.38
CA ARG A 93 6.73 -10.15 -17.88
C ARG A 93 5.27 -9.80 -18.17
N PHE A 94 4.67 -10.49 -19.13
CA PHE A 94 3.23 -10.48 -19.34
C PHE A 94 2.56 -11.53 -18.45
N TYR A 95 1.56 -11.11 -17.68
CA TYR A 95 0.81 -11.97 -16.75
C TYR A 95 -0.51 -12.45 -17.37
N MET A 96 -0.72 -13.76 -17.34
CA MET A 96 -1.90 -14.44 -17.87
C MET A 96 -2.85 -14.73 -16.71
N ALA A 97 -3.82 -13.84 -16.51
CA ALA A 97 -4.72 -13.89 -15.35
C ALA A 97 -5.77 -15.01 -15.43
N ASP A 98 -6.03 -15.53 -16.63
CA ASP A 98 -6.91 -16.67 -16.91
C ASP A 98 -6.35 -17.99 -16.35
N ILE A 99 -5.03 -18.16 -16.35
CA ILE A 99 -4.35 -19.34 -15.79
C ILE A 99 -3.51 -19.04 -14.53
N GLY A 100 -3.47 -17.78 -14.09
CA GLY A 100 -2.82 -17.36 -12.85
C GLY A 100 -1.28 -17.42 -12.88
N ARG A 101 -0.64 -17.21 -14.04
CA ARG A 101 0.82 -17.37 -14.21
C ARG A 101 1.42 -16.34 -15.17
N PHE A 102 2.73 -16.12 -15.09
CA PHE A 102 3.44 -15.35 -16.12
C PHE A 102 3.64 -16.18 -17.39
N GLY A 103 3.65 -15.50 -18.55
CA GLY A 103 3.86 -16.13 -19.86
C GLY A 103 5.32 -16.54 -20.15
N VAL A 104 6.27 -16.06 -19.36
CA VAL A 104 7.70 -16.30 -19.55
C VAL A 104 8.40 -16.59 -18.23
N LEU A 105 9.59 -17.18 -18.33
CA LEU A 105 10.45 -17.51 -17.19
C LEU A 105 10.82 -16.26 -16.39
N ASP A 106 10.81 -16.40 -15.07
CA ASP A 106 11.34 -15.40 -14.14
C ASP A 106 12.85 -15.20 -14.35
N ARG A 107 13.28 -13.95 -14.55
CA ARG A 107 14.70 -13.58 -14.66
C ARG A 107 15.47 -13.83 -13.35
N PHE A 108 14.76 -13.90 -12.24
CA PHE A 108 15.27 -14.22 -10.92
C PHE A 108 14.85 -15.63 -10.48
N SER A 109 14.45 -16.50 -11.40
CA SER A 109 14.06 -17.88 -11.08
C SER A 109 15.14 -18.67 -10.34
N GLU A 110 16.43 -18.41 -10.61
CA GLU A 110 17.54 -18.99 -9.84
C GLU A 110 17.50 -18.57 -8.37
N LYS A 111 16.90 -17.41 -8.09
CA LYS A 111 16.53 -16.93 -6.77
C LYS A 111 15.15 -17.39 -6.32
N PHE A 112 14.54 -18.42 -6.94
CA PHE A 112 13.42 -19.22 -6.35
C PHE A 112 13.29 -20.70 -6.91
N PRO A 113 14.11 -21.74 -6.55
CA PRO A 113 14.23 -23.03 -7.26
C PRO A 113 13.06 -24.01 -7.12
N PHE A 114 12.44 -24.09 -5.97
CA PHE A 114 11.18 -24.78 -5.63
C PHE A 114 9.93 -23.87 -5.85
N ASN A 115 10.03 -22.65 -6.40
CA ASN A 115 8.87 -21.95 -6.97
C ASN A 115 8.81 -22.31 -8.44
N THR A 116 7.60 -22.36 -8.99
CA THR A 116 7.50 -22.43 -10.44
C THR A 116 8.09 -21.17 -11.06
N LEU A 117 8.87 -21.34 -12.12
CA LEU A 117 9.53 -20.27 -12.88
C LEU A 117 8.54 -19.26 -13.51
N TYR A 118 7.24 -19.51 -13.38
CA TYR A 118 6.13 -18.73 -13.92
C TYR A 118 5.17 -18.25 -12.81
N SER A 119 5.60 -18.28 -11.54
CA SER A 119 4.73 -18.05 -10.38
C SER A 119 4.27 -16.60 -10.33
N TYR A 120 3.01 -16.40 -9.95
CA TYR A 120 2.46 -15.08 -9.65
C TYR A 120 2.11 -14.97 -8.17
N ALA A 121 2.54 -13.88 -7.55
CA ALA A 121 2.20 -13.53 -6.16
C ALA A 121 2.39 -14.69 -5.15
N SER A 122 3.36 -15.57 -5.38
CA SER A 122 3.60 -16.79 -4.57
C SER A 122 2.34 -17.65 -4.35
N ASN A 123 1.46 -17.71 -5.36
CA ASN A 123 0.14 -18.35 -5.31
C ASN A 123 -0.84 -17.78 -4.26
N ASN A 124 -0.56 -16.61 -3.70
CA ASN A 124 -1.45 -15.91 -2.78
C ASN A 124 -1.69 -14.46 -3.23
N PRO A 125 -2.46 -14.27 -4.32
CA PRO A 125 -2.74 -12.97 -4.90
C PRO A 125 -3.72 -12.11 -4.09
N ILE A 126 -4.16 -12.58 -2.91
CA ILE A 126 -4.98 -11.82 -1.96
C ILE A 126 -4.09 -10.97 -1.05
N LEU A 127 -2.89 -11.45 -0.71
CA LEU A 127 -1.95 -10.79 0.20
C LEU A 127 -0.77 -10.14 -0.53
N PHE A 128 -0.39 -10.67 -1.70
CA PHE A 128 0.80 -10.24 -2.41
C PHE A 128 0.50 -9.72 -3.82
N ILE A 129 1.38 -8.86 -4.28
CA ILE A 129 1.39 -8.30 -5.64
C ILE A 129 2.79 -8.51 -6.20
N ASP A 130 2.91 -8.95 -7.45
CA ASP A 130 4.18 -8.79 -8.16
C ASP A 130 4.20 -7.40 -8.79
N LYS A 131 5.08 -6.52 -8.33
CA LYS A 131 5.03 -5.12 -8.78
C LYS A 131 5.50 -4.94 -10.22
N ASN A 132 6.56 -5.63 -10.61
CA ASN A 132 7.25 -5.38 -11.88
C ASN A 132 7.26 -6.61 -12.78
N GLY A 133 6.63 -7.71 -12.37
CA GLY A 133 6.80 -9.00 -13.01
C GLY A 133 8.16 -9.60 -12.66
N ASP A 134 8.66 -9.35 -11.45
CA ASP A 134 9.96 -9.84 -10.98
C ASP A 134 9.82 -10.72 -9.74
N TYR A 135 9.03 -10.29 -8.75
CA TYR A 135 8.79 -11.05 -7.51
C TYR A 135 7.62 -10.45 -6.71
N ALA A 136 7.03 -11.27 -5.85
CA ALA A 136 5.94 -10.91 -4.97
C ALA A 136 6.40 -9.95 -3.83
N VAL A 137 5.58 -8.95 -3.51
CA VAL A 137 5.75 -8.05 -2.36
C VAL A 137 4.44 -7.86 -1.62
N SER A 138 4.51 -7.52 -0.34
CA SER A 138 3.32 -7.15 0.45
C SER A 138 2.81 -5.76 0.06
N VAL A 139 1.53 -5.51 0.34
CA VAL A 139 0.87 -4.21 0.08
C VAL A 139 1.57 -3.06 0.83
N HIS A 140 1.97 -3.29 2.09
CA HIS A 140 2.73 -2.30 2.88
C HIS A 140 4.03 -1.87 2.22
N TYR A 141 4.77 -2.85 1.68
CA TYR A 141 6.00 -2.57 0.96
C TYR A 141 5.72 -1.70 -0.27
N ASP A 142 4.73 -2.06 -1.09
CA ASP A 142 4.44 -1.32 -2.32
C ASP A 142 3.97 0.11 -2.05
N ILE A 143 3.09 0.32 -1.06
CA ILE A 143 2.62 1.66 -0.67
C ILE A 143 3.82 2.54 -0.30
N THR A 144 4.65 2.08 0.64
CA THR A 144 5.80 2.85 1.11
C THR A 144 6.78 3.12 -0.02
N TYR A 145 7.17 2.09 -0.77
CA TYR A 145 8.13 2.22 -1.86
C TYR A 145 7.65 3.22 -2.92
N ARG A 146 6.37 3.15 -3.34
CA ARG A 146 5.82 4.09 -4.33
C ARG A 146 5.81 5.52 -3.82
N GLN A 147 5.38 5.75 -2.58
CA GLN A 147 5.37 7.12 -2.04
C GLN A 147 6.78 7.70 -1.91
N MET A 148 7.77 6.88 -1.54
CA MET A 148 9.16 7.31 -1.52
C MET A 148 9.68 7.68 -2.91
N LEU A 149 9.41 6.88 -3.95
CA LEU A 149 9.79 7.25 -5.31
C LEU A 149 9.09 8.53 -5.79
N ASN A 150 7.80 8.68 -5.49
CA ASN A 150 7.02 9.88 -5.85
C ASN A 150 7.56 11.16 -5.19
N LEU A 151 8.18 11.04 -4.02
CA LEU A 151 8.85 12.12 -3.30
C LEU A 151 10.32 12.31 -3.73
N GLY A 152 10.80 11.55 -4.71
CA GLY A 152 12.15 11.71 -5.29
C GLY A 152 13.27 11.00 -4.54
N TYR A 153 12.96 10.10 -3.61
CA TYR A 153 13.98 9.28 -2.96
C TYR A 153 14.61 8.27 -3.94
N SER A 154 15.86 7.89 -3.68
CA SER A 154 16.51 6.82 -4.45
C SER A 154 15.80 5.48 -4.26
N ALA A 155 15.85 4.63 -5.29
CA ALA A 155 15.27 3.29 -5.23
C ALA A 155 15.82 2.42 -4.08
N SER A 156 17.12 2.57 -3.75
CA SER A 156 17.74 1.86 -2.63
C SER A 156 17.21 2.33 -1.27
N ARG A 157 16.97 3.63 -1.11
CA ARG A 157 16.40 4.19 0.11
C ARG A 157 14.94 3.81 0.28
N ALA A 158 14.18 3.87 -0.82
CA ALA A 158 12.78 3.45 -0.87
C ALA A 158 12.65 1.97 -0.49
N ASP A 159 13.49 1.10 -1.05
CA ASP A 159 13.52 -0.33 -0.72
C ASP A 159 13.80 -0.59 0.76
N LEU A 160 14.79 0.07 1.34
CA LEU A 160 15.15 -0.11 2.74
C LEU A 160 13.99 0.26 3.69
N ILE A 161 13.37 1.43 3.49
CA ILE A 161 12.27 1.88 4.37
C ILE A 161 11.01 1.04 4.13
N ALA A 162 10.73 0.66 2.89
CA ALA A 162 9.62 -0.23 2.57
C ALA A 162 9.77 -1.60 3.24
N HIS A 163 10.99 -2.13 3.33
CA HIS A 163 11.28 -3.33 4.11
C HIS A 163 11.03 -3.14 5.61
N TYR A 164 11.47 -2.00 6.16
CA TYR A 164 11.20 -1.66 7.55
C TYR A 164 9.70 -1.48 7.84
N SER A 165 8.90 -1.04 6.87
CA SER A 165 7.44 -0.89 7.00
C SER A 165 6.63 -2.14 6.64
N SER A 166 7.30 -3.22 6.25
CA SER A 166 6.66 -4.50 5.91
C SER A 166 7.26 -5.60 6.77
N THR A 167 8.16 -6.42 6.24
CA THR A 167 8.75 -7.59 6.92
C THR A 167 9.27 -7.29 8.31
N TYR A 168 9.95 -6.14 8.51
CA TYR A 168 10.44 -5.80 9.86
C TYR A 168 9.30 -5.53 10.82
N ALA A 169 8.36 -4.65 10.47
CA ALA A 169 7.29 -4.21 11.35
C ALA A 169 6.28 -5.33 11.62
N ASP A 170 5.93 -6.07 10.57
CA ASP A 170 5.01 -7.19 10.62
C ASP A 170 5.63 -8.41 11.31
N HIS A 171 6.94 -8.62 11.17
CA HIS A 171 7.65 -9.79 11.68
C HIS A 171 6.91 -11.11 11.36
N PRO A 172 6.69 -11.41 10.07
CA PRO A 172 5.95 -12.58 9.67
C PRO A 172 6.62 -13.85 10.21
N SER A 173 5.80 -14.82 10.65
CA SER A 173 6.31 -16.09 11.19
C SER A 173 7.22 -16.80 10.17
N SER A 174 8.12 -17.67 10.65
CA SER A 174 8.95 -18.49 9.77
C SER A 174 8.12 -19.26 8.74
N GLY A 175 6.87 -19.63 9.03
CA GLY A 175 5.96 -20.27 8.09
C GLY A 175 5.45 -19.33 6.99
N VAL A 176 5.16 -18.06 7.32
CA VAL A 176 4.75 -17.03 6.35
C VAL A 176 5.95 -16.62 5.51
N LEU A 177 7.09 -16.37 6.17
CA LEU A 177 8.39 -16.24 5.52
C LEU A 177 8.65 -17.46 4.65
N HIS A 178 8.37 -18.71 5.08
CA HIS A 178 8.65 -19.93 4.32
C HIS A 178 7.63 -20.22 3.21
N THR A 179 6.33 -19.95 3.33
CA THR A 179 5.41 -19.97 2.17
C THR A 179 5.77 -18.88 1.15
N ASP A 180 6.49 -17.87 1.60
CA ASP A 180 7.15 -16.82 0.83
C ASP A 180 8.63 -17.17 0.47
N ASN A 181 9.18 -18.24 1.06
CA ASN A 181 10.60 -18.63 1.09
C ASN A 181 10.76 -20.15 1.29
N ILE A 182 10.11 -20.99 0.47
CA ILE A 182 10.44 -22.43 0.47
C ILE A 182 11.90 -22.61 -0.01
N LEU A 183 12.65 -21.52 -0.25
CA LEU A 183 13.36 -21.15 -1.46
C LEU A 183 14.36 -20.01 -1.21
N HIS A 184 15.41 -20.17 -0.40
CA HIS A 184 16.77 -19.72 -0.79
C HIS A 184 17.81 -19.49 0.28
N ASN A 185 19.03 -19.62 -0.23
CA ASN A 185 20.27 -19.10 0.31
C ASN A 185 20.69 -17.87 -0.52
N LYS A 186 20.98 -16.76 0.17
CA LYS A 186 21.74 -15.56 -0.27
C LYS A 186 21.08 -14.60 -1.27
N THR A 187 20.64 -13.48 -0.67
CA THR A 187 20.72 -12.08 -1.13
C THR A 187 19.76 -11.63 -2.25
N GLY A 188 18.80 -10.80 -1.83
CA GLY A 188 18.13 -9.82 -2.68
C GLY A 188 16.65 -10.07 -2.92
N ILE A 189 15.93 -10.66 -1.96
CA ILE A 189 14.48 -10.81 -1.96
C ILE A 189 13.89 -9.81 -0.95
N VAL A 190 12.78 -9.17 -1.33
CA VAL A 190 12.23 -8.02 -0.60
C VAL A 190 11.61 -8.38 0.76
N THR A 191 11.13 -9.60 0.88
CA THR A 191 10.34 -10.06 2.03
C THR A 191 11.12 -10.88 3.06
N GLU A 192 12.39 -11.22 2.79
CA GLU A 192 13.28 -11.96 3.70
C GLU A 192 13.89 -11.08 4.79
N TYR A 193 14.28 -11.69 5.91
CA TYR A 193 15.15 -11.04 6.89
C TYR A 193 16.51 -10.71 6.28
N ARG A 194 16.85 -9.42 6.32
CA ARG A 194 18.08 -8.87 5.76
C ARG A 194 19.19 -8.92 6.78
N LYS A 195 20.37 -9.36 6.34
CA LYS A 195 21.58 -9.36 7.16
C LYS A 195 21.88 -7.94 7.66
N GLY A 196 22.11 -7.82 8.97
CA GLY A 196 22.47 -6.54 9.61
C GLY A 196 21.29 -5.75 10.14
N ILE A 197 20.05 -6.22 9.95
CA ILE A 197 18.87 -5.69 10.62
C ILE A 197 18.58 -6.54 11.87
N ASP A 198 18.34 -5.89 13.01
CA ASP A 198 17.94 -6.55 14.25
C ASP A 198 16.42 -6.68 14.32
N TYR A 199 15.90 -7.88 14.02
CA TYR A 199 14.47 -8.18 14.07
C TYR A 199 13.97 -8.58 15.46
N SER A 200 14.85 -8.67 16.48
CA SER A 200 14.43 -9.05 17.83
C SER A 200 13.46 -8.03 18.44
N ILE A 201 13.56 -6.77 18.01
CA ILE A 201 12.70 -5.66 18.42
C ILE A 201 11.24 -5.90 18.04
N THR A 202 10.99 -6.55 16.90
CA THR A 202 9.65 -6.81 16.40
C THR A 202 9.22 -8.27 16.52
N ALA A 203 10.02 -9.12 17.18
CA ALA A 203 9.79 -10.57 17.24
C ALA A 203 8.45 -11.03 17.82
N LYS A 204 7.76 -10.13 18.51
CA LYS A 204 6.47 -10.36 19.15
C LYS A 204 5.37 -9.47 18.58
N SER A 205 5.55 -8.86 17.41
CA SER A 205 4.53 -7.98 16.79
C SER A 205 3.19 -8.67 16.63
N GLN A 206 3.22 -9.98 16.34
CA GLN A 206 2.04 -10.83 16.16
C GLN A 206 1.39 -11.28 17.48
N ASP A 207 1.96 -10.97 18.65
CA ASP A 207 1.33 -11.28 19.94
C ASP A 207 0.20 -10.27 20.21
N GLU A 208 -0.91 -10.74 20.78
CA GLU A 208 -2.05 -9.87 21.17
C GLU A 208 -1.62 -8.70 22.08
N ALA A 209 -0.64 -8.93 22.97
CA ALA A 209 -0.07 -7.89 23.83
C ALA A 209 0.55 -6.71 23.05
N ASN A 210 0.95 -6.96 21.79
CA ASN A 210 1.55 -5.99 20.88
C ASN A 210 0.62 -5.60 19.72
N SER A 211 -0.64 -6.03 19.74
CA SER A 211 -1.70 -5.70 18.76
C SER A 211 -1.86 -4.19 18.50
N LYS A 212 -1.40 -3.34 19.43
CA LYS A 212 -1.35 -1.88 19.30
C LYS A 212 -0.53 -1.42 18.09
N TRP A 213 0.52 -2.17 17.76
CA TRP A 213 1.39 -1.90 16.61
C TRP A 213 0.66 -2.10 15.28
N HIS A 214 -0.29 -3.05 15.25
CA HIS A 214 -1.15 -3.34 14.11
C HIS A 214 -2.48 -2.59 14.13
N SER A 215 -2.63 -1.61 15.05
CA SER A 215 -3.88 -0.88 15.21
C SER A 215 -5.11 -1.76 15.53
N MET A 216 -4.90 -2.98 16.00
CA MET A 216 -5.94 -3.97 16.27
C MET A 216 -6.44 -3.91 17.70
N MET A 217 -7.74 -4.07 17.91
CA MET A 217 -8.32 -4.15 19.25
C MET A 217 -8.09 -5.53 19.85
N SER A 218 -7.45 -5.62 21.03
CA SER A 218 -7.35 -6.89 21.74
C SER A 218 -8.73 -7.37 22.24
N ASN A 219 -8.85 -8.66 22.56
CA ASN A 219 -10.07 -9.22 23.11
C ASN A 219 -10.39 -8.60 24.47
N GLU A 220 -9.37 -8.41 25.31
CA GLU A 220 -9.48 -7.72 26.60
C GLU A 220 -9.98 -6.27 26.41
N GLU A 221 -9.44 -5.54 25.43
CA GLU A 221 -9.88 -4.18 25.13
C GLU A 221 -11.34 -4.15 24.65
N ALA A 222 -11.73 -5.12 23.82
CA ALA A 222 -13.10 -5.27 23.34
C ALA A 222 -14.09 -5.60 24.48
N GLU A 223 -13.72 -6.50 25.39
CA GLU A 223 -14.51 -6.86 26.58
C GLU A 223 -14.70 -5.68 27.52
N ASN A 224 -13.69 -4.82 27.62
CA ASN A 224 -13.73 -3.57 28.39
C ASN A 224 -14.44 -2.42 27.66
N GLY A 225 -15.07 -2.67 26.52
CA GLY A 225 -15.91 -1.70 25.80
C GLY A 225 -15.14 -0.73 24.90
N MET A 226 -13.88 -1.04 24.55
CA MET A 226 -13.18 -0.29 23.51
C MET A 226 -13.95 -0.41 22.19
N THR A 227 -14.06 0.72 21.49
CA THR A 227 -14.63 0.78 20.14
C THR A 227 -13.53 0.62 19.10
N GLU A 228 -13.90 0.11 17.94
CA GLU A 228 -13.02 0.00 16.76
C GLU A 228 -12.38 1.33 16.38
N TYR A 229 -13.13 2.43 16.48
CA TYR A 229 -12.62 3.78 16.23
C TYR A 229 -11.54 4.19 17.24
N GLN A 230 -11.70 3.84 18.52
CA GLN A 230 -10.68 4.09 19.53
C GLN A 230 -9.42 3.26 19.29
N ALA A 231 -9.56 1.99 18.88
CA ALA A 231 -8.43 1.14 18.52
C ALA A 231 -7.65 1.71 17.32
N MET A 232 -8.37 2.15 16.28
CA MET A 232 -7.81 2.83 15.11
C MET A 232 -7.06 4.11 15.51
N LEU A 233 -7.66 4.99 16.32
CA LEU A 233 -7.01 6.22 16.78
C LEU A 233 -5.74 5.95 17.61
N ARG A 234 -5.76 4.89 18.43
CA ARG A 234 -4.61 4.45 19.21
C ARG A 234 -3.48 3.96 18.29
N GLY A 235 -3.81 3.20 17.25
CA GLY A 235 -2.87 2.76 16.22
C GLY A 235 -2.24 3.91 15.44
N LEU A 236 -3.06 4.87 14.99
CA LEU A 236 -2.58 6.11 14.36
C LEU A 236 -1.64 6.89 15.27
N SER A 237 -2.01 7.05 16.55
CA SER A 237 -1.18 7.74 17.55
C SER A 237 0.16 7.02 17.77
N PHE A 238 0.14 5.70 17.88
CA PHE A 238 1.35 4.87 17.95
C PHE A 238 2.26 5.10 16.73
N GLY A 239 1.68 5.07 15.53
CA GLY A 239 2.41 5.33 14.28
C GLY A 239 3.10 6.70 14.28
N TRP A 240 2.36 7.77 14.63
CA TRP A 240 2.92 9.11 14.72
C TRP A 240 4.01 9.25 15.79
N ASN A 241 3.86 8.61 16.96
CA ASN A 241 4.90 8.66 17.99
C ASN A 241 6.24 8.08 17.51
N ASN A 242 6.20 6.97 16.79
CA ASN A 242 7.37 6.35 16.18
C ASN A 242 7.98 7.22 15.07
N ILE A 243 7.14 7.81 14.20
CA ILE A 243 7.58 8.73 13.15
C ILE A 243 8.28 9.95 13.75
N PHE A 244 7.72 10.57 14.77
CA PHE A 244 8.33 11.73 15.43
C PHE A 244 9.60 11.35 16.21
N THR A 245 9.66 10.14 16.77
CA THR A 245 10.89 9.61 17.39
C THR A 245 12.03 9.55 16.37
N TYR A 246 11.76 9.04 15.17
CA TYR A 246 12.75 9.02 14.10
C TYR A 246 13.08 10.43 13.58
N ALA A 247 12.05 11.23 13.29
CA ALA A 247 12.19 12.58 12.73
C ALA A 247 13.06 13.48 13.63
N ASN A 248 12.84 13.43 14.95
CA ASN A 248 13.54 14.25 15.93
C ASN A 248 14.98 13.81 16.23
N SER A 249 15.31 12.54 15.99
CA SER A 249 16.63 12.01 16.34
C SER A 249 17.73 12.35 15.33
N SER A 250 17.38 12.60 14.06
CA SER A 250 18.31 12.65 12.91
C SER A 250 19.23 11.43 12.76
N ASP A 251 19.05 10.39 13.57
CA ASP A 251 19.86 9.19 13.65
C ASP A 251 19.24 8.10 12.77
N ASP A 252 19.97 7.72 11.73
CA ASP A 252 19.45 6.75 10.77
C ASP A 252 19.41 5.32 11.30
N SER A 253 20.11 5.02 12.41
CA SER A 253 19.97 3.72 13.07
C SER A 253 18.55 3.49 13.61
N LYS A 254 17.78 4.57 13.83
CA LYS A 254 16.39 4.53 14.29
C LYS A 254 15.37 4.34 13.16
N ILE A 255 15.79 4.06 11.93
CA ILE A 255 14.92 3.85 10.77
C ILE A 255 13.84 2.78 10.99
N GLY A 256 14.07 1.83 11.90
CA GLY A 256 13.05 0.88 12.35
C GLY A 256 11.80 1.55 12.95
N ASN A 257 11.95 2.68 13.64
CA ASN A 257 10.81 3.47 14.13
C ASN A 257 10.04 4.10 12.96
N LEU A 258 10.73 4.59 11.92
CA LEU A 258 10.02 5.10 10.74
C LEU A 258 9.20 3.98 10.10
N GLY A 259 9.82 2.83 9.83
CA GLY A 259 9.11 1.71 9.22
C GLY A 259 7.93 1.22 10.04
N GLN A 260 8.14 0.95 11.34
CA GLN A 260 7.06 0.53 12.23
C GLN A 260 5.96 1.58 12.34
N GLY A 261 6.32 2.87 12.33
CA GLY A 261 5.37 3.96 12.33
C GLY A 261 4.52 4.00 11.06
N LEU A 262 5.15 3.89 9.88
CA LEU A 262 4.45 3.83 8.60
C LEU A 262 3.53 2.60 8.50
N HIS A 263 4.00 1.45 8.96
CA HIS A 263 3.22 0.22 9.03
C HIS A 263 1.95 0.42 9.88
N ALA A 264 2.10 0.91 11.11
CA ALA A 264 0.96 1.18 12.00
C ALA A 264 -0.05 2.17 11.41
N LEU A 265 0.42 3.21 10.71
CA LEU A 265 -0.45 4.14 10.00
C LEU A 265 -1.24 3.45 8.87
N GLN A 266 -0.61 2.57 8.11
CA GLN A 266 -1.26 1.79 7.04
C GLN A 266 -2.27 0.81 7.63
N ASP A 267 -1.90 0.09 8.68
CA ASP A 267 -2.73 -0.86 9.41
C ASP A 267 -3.96 -0.22 10.04
N ALA A 268 -3.85 0.99 10.56
CA ALA A 268 -5.02 1.70 11.09
C ALA A 268 -6.10 1.93 10.02
N ILE A 269 -5.69 2.12 8.76
CA ILE A 269 -6.61 2.26 7.64
C ILE A 269 -7.09 0.89 7.14
N ALA A 270 -6.19 -0.10 7.09
CA ALA A 270 -6.50 -1.45 6.63
C ALA A 270 -7.46 -2.19 7.58
N HIS A 271 -7.25 -2.05 8.89
CA HIS A 271 -7.96 -2.79 9.93
C HIS A 271 -9.05 -1.99 10.63
N LYS A 272 -9.64 -0.99 9.96
CA LYS A 272 -10.79 -0.23 10.48
C LYS A 272 -11.94 -1.20 10.79
N GLY A 273 -12.10 -1.56 12.06
CA GLY A 273 -13.20 -2.42 12.51
C GLY A 273 -12.84 -3.85 12.93
N VAL A 274 -11.57 -4.17 13.20
CA VAL A 274 -11.13 -5.57 13.38
C VAL A 274 -10.75 -5.90 14.83
N LYS A 275 -11.20 -7.07 15.31
CA LYS A 275 -10.79 -7.69 16.58
C LYS A 275 -9.58 -8.60 16.36
N THR A 276 -8.74 -8.73 17.37
CA THR A 276 -7.52 -9.56 17.31
C THR A 276 -7.81 -11.03 16.98
N ASP A 277 -8.89 -11.62 17.54
CA ASP A 277 -9.30 -13.00 17.22
C ASP A 277 -9.78 -13.23 15.79
N ASP A 278 -10.32 -12.19 15.13
CA ASP A 278 -10.70 -12.26 13.72
C ASP A 278 -9.48 -12.31 12.78
N HIS A 279 -8.29 -11.93 13.29
CA HIS A 279 -7.06 -11.75 12.52
C HIS A 279 -5.96 -12.78 12.86
N LEU A 280 -5.64 -12.97 14.16
CA LEU A 280 -4.59 -13.89 14.64
C LEU A 280 -5.05 -15.36 14.79
N GLY A 281 -6.36 -15.62 14.75
CA GLY A 281 -6.91 -16.97 14.85
C GLY A 281 -6.77 -17.80 13.56
N TYR A 282 -6.44 -19.08 13.69
CA TYR A 282 -6.54 -20.11 12.63
C TYR A 282 -8.02 -20.54 12.38
N ASN A 283 -8.96 -19.61 12.44
CA ASN A 283 -10.37 -19.93 12.32
C ASN A 283 -10.81 -19.82 10.85
N PHE A 284 -10.80 -20.93 10.12
CA PHE A 284 -11.31 -21.05 8.74
C PHE A 284 -12.80 -20.72 8.58
N SER A 285 -13.49 -20.36 9.67
CA SER A 285 -14.91 -19.99 9.70
C SER A 285 -15.19 -18.49 9.63
N SER A 286 -14.19 -17.60 9.78
CA SER A 286 -14.44 -16.15 9.75
C SER A 286 -14.43 -15.62 8.32
N GLY A 287 -15.60 -15.61 7.66
CA GLY A 287 -15.83 -14.82 6.44
C GLY A 287 -15.43 -13.33 6.59
N LYS A 288 -15.25 -12.85 7.83
CA LYS A 288 -14.70 -11.53 8.19
C LYS A 288 -13.20 -11.36 7.94
N LYS A 289 -12.38 -12.41 8.03
CA LYS A 289 -10.92 -12.33 7.76
C LYS A 289 -10.67 -11.99 6.28
N LEU A 290 -11.40 -12.66 5.38
CA LEU A 290 -11.35 -12.41 3.95
C LEU A 290 -11.92 -11.04 3.57
N THR A 291 -13.02 -10.60 4.17
CA THR A 291 -13.60 -9.29 3.86
C THR A 291 -12.72 -8.14 4.36
N ASN A 292 -12.09 -8.27 5.52
CA ASN A 292 -11.52 -7.11 6.20
C ASN A 292 -10.11 -6.76 5.71
N ASP A 293 -9.29 -7.76 5.35
CA ASP A 293 -8.05 -7.52 4.60
C ASP A 293 -8.34 -7.01 3.17
N MET A 294 -9.54 -7.29 2.63
CA MET A 294 -9.98 -6.89 1.29
C MET A 294 -10.50 -5.45 1.15
N TYR A 295 -10.87 -4.76 2.24
CA TYR A 295 -11.59 -3.47 2.17
C TYR A 295 -10.82 -2.25 2.71
N GLY A 296 -9.58 -2.42 3.15
CA GLY A 296 -8.68 -1.30 3.48
C GLY A 296 -8.41 -0.40 2.27
N SER A 297 -8.62 0.92 2.42
CA SER A 297 -8.34 1.88 1.34
C SER A 297 -6.84 2.09 1.18
N THR A 298 -6.23 1.47 0.17
CA THR A 298 -4.81 1.72 -0.21
C THR A 298 -4.54 3.18 -0.53
N THR A 299 -5.54 3.90 -1.06
CA THR A 299 -5.45 5.33 -1.34
C THR A 299 -5.31 6.14 -0.04
N GLU A 300 -6.13 5.85 0.98
CA GLU A 300 -6.01 6.53 2.28
C GLU A 300 -4.69 6.16 2.97
N ALA A 301 -4.30 4.89 2.97
CA ALA A 301 -3.03 4.44 3.53
C ALA A 301 -1.82 5.08 2.82
N ALA A 302 -1.89 5.25 1.49
CA ALA A 302 -0.89 5.95 0.70
C ALA A 302 -0.82 7.45 1.01
N LEU A 303 -1.97 8.12 1.18
CA LEU A 303 -2.02 9.52 1.57
C LEU A 303 -1.41 9.74 2.96
N LEU A 304 -1.72 8.87 3.91
CA LEU A 304 -1.18 8.91 5.27
C LEU A 304 0.34 8.66 5.27
N THR A 305 0.79 7.66 4.52
CA THR A 305 2.22 7.32 4.32
C THR A 305 2.99 8.50 3.72
N LYS A 306 2.46 9.11 2.66
CA LYS A 306 3.05 10.29 2.03
C LYS A 306 3.13 11.46 3.00
N SER A 307 2.05 11.70 3.76
CA SER A 307 1.99 12.77 4.75
C SER A 307 3.04 12.57 5.85
N ALA A 308 3.21 11.34 6.33
CA ALA A 308 4.23 10.99 7.31
C ALA A 308 5.66 11.22 6.79
N LEU A 309 5.96 10.82 5.56
CA LEU A 309 7.27 11.04 4.93
C LEU A 309 7.56 12.55 4.78
N ILE A 310 6.58 13.34 4.35
CA ILE A 310 6.70 14.80 4.28
C ILE A 310 6.97 15.39 5.68
N VAL A 311 6.27 14.93 6.71
CA VAL A 311 6.49 15.38 8.10
C VAL A 311 7.93 15.11 8.53
N VAL A 312 8.48 13.93 8.24
CA VAL A 312 9.88 13.58 8.53
C VAL A 312 10.83 14.56 7.85
N SER A 313 10.68 14.76 6.54
CA SER A 313 11.51 15.69 5.77
C SER A 313 11.46 17.11 6.31
N VAL A 314 10.26 17.63 6.57
CA VAL A 314 10.06 18.98 7.09
C VAL A 314 10.71 19.15 8.46
N ILE A 315 10.51 18.21 9.39
CA ILE A 315 11.12 18.25 10.73
C ILE A 315 12.65 18.21 10.63
N ARG A 316 13.20 17.44 9.67
CA ARG A 316 14.65 17.35 9.43
C ARG A 316 15.23 18.53 8.64
N GLY A 317 14.39 19.49 8.26
CA GLY A 317 14.84 20.67 7.52
C GLY A 317 15.11 20.40 6.03
N GLU A 318 14.67 19.26 5.51
CA GLU A 318 14.71 18.98 4.07
C GLU A 318 13.69 19.88 3.36
N LYS A 319 14.06 20.40 2.18
CA LYS A 319 13.17 21.22 1.37
C LYS A 319 12.08 20.36 0.75
N ILE A 320 10.83 20.79 0.89
CA ILE A 320 9.67 20.16 0.26
C ILE A 320 9.00 21.16 -0.67
N ASP A 321 8.76 20.73 -1.92
CA ASP A 321 8.00 21.49 -2.89
C ASP A 321 6.54 21.05 -2.88
N PHE A 322 5.70 21.76 -2.11
CA PHE A 322 4.27 21.51 -2.11
C PHE A 322 3.65 21.88 -3.46
N LYS A 323 2.90 20.94 -4.03
CA LYS A 323 2.09 21.20 -5.22
C LYS A 323 0.83 21.97 -4.81
N LYS A 324 0.40 22.91 -5.66
CA LYS A 324 -0.85 23.64 -5.44
C LYS A 324 -2.02 22.66 -5.33
N GLY A 325 -2.76 22.72 -4.23
CA GLY A 325 -3.89 21.82 -3.98
C GLY A 325 -3.51 20.46 -3.41
N GLU A 326 -2.25 20.27 -3.01
CA GLU A 326 -1.81 19.06 -2.34
C GLU A 326 -2.49 18.90 -0.98
N THR A 327 -3.08 17.72 -0.76
CA THR A 327 -3.72 17.33 0.49
C THR A 327 -2.75 16.50 1.32
N LEU A 328 -2.75 16.74 2.63
CA LEU A 328 -2.06 15.93 3.62
C LEU A 328 -3.07 15.45 4.66
N ASP A 329 -2.80 14.29 5.23
CA ASP A 329 -3.61 13.66 6.27
C ASP A 329 -2.81 13.54 7.56
N PHE A 330 -3.36 14.11 8.63
CA PHE A 330 -2.75 14.17 9.96
C PHE A 330 -3.63 13.50 11.02
N ARG A 331 -4.61 12.67 10.61
CA ARG A 331 -5.48 11.94 11.56
C ARG A 331 -4.64 11.15 12.56
N GLY A 332 -5.03 11.23 13.82
CA GLY A 332 -4.34 10.60 14.96
C GLY A 332 -3.06 11.29 15.43
N MET A 333 -2.62 12.37 14.77
CA MET A 333 -1.52 13.19 15.26
C MET A 333 -1.95 14.01 16.49
N SER A 334 -1.10 14.07 17.52
CA SER A 334 -1.36 14.93 18.68
C SER A 334 -1.20 16.41 18.34
N LYS A 335 -1.83 17.29 19.14
CA LYS A 335 -1.68 18.74 19.00
C LYS A 335 -0.22 19.20 19.06
N ASN A 336 0.60 18.58 19.91
CA ASN A 336 2.01 18.92 20.06
C ASN A 336 2.83 18.54 18.82
N GLN A 337 2.60 17.35 18.27
CA GLN A 337 3.21 16.89 17.03
C GLN A 337 2.81 17.78 15.85
N PHE A 338 1.52 18.11 15.72
CA PHE A 338 1.04 19.00 14.67
C PHE A 338 1.66 20.39 14.77
N ASN A 339 1.70 20.96 15.99
CA ASN A 339 2.36 22.23 16.24
C ASN A 339 3.85 22.18 15.88
N GLN A 340 4.55 21.10 16.23
CA GLN A 340 5.96 20.93 15.89
C GLN A 340 6.17 20.94 14.36
N PHE A 341 5.35 20.21 13.61
CA PHE A 341 5.40 20.21 12.15
C PHE A 341 5.14 21.60 11.57
N VAL A 342 4.12 22.31 12.05
CA VAL A 342 3.83 23.69 11.63
C VAL A 342 5.00 24.63 11.94
N GLN A 343 5.61 24.55 13.13
CA GLN A 343 6.77 25.38 13.46
C GLN A 343 7.97 25.09 12.55
N ALA A 344 8.18 23.82 12.18
CA ALA A 344 9.21 23.46 11.22
C ALA A 344 8.94 24.05 9.82
N LEU A 345 7.69 24.03 9.35
CA LEU A 345 7.29 24.71 8.10
C LEU A 345 7.55 26.23 8.17
N LEU A 346 7.12 26.89 9.24
CA LEU A 346 7.33 28.34 9.41
C LEU A 346 8.82 28.69 9.39
N LYS A 347 9.68 27.87 10.04
CA LYS A 347 11.13 28.03 10.02
C LYS A 347 11.73 27.90 8.62
N GLN A 348 11.12 27.10 7.75
CA GLN A 348 11.50 26.98 6.34
C GLN A 348 10.93 28.10 5.45
N GLY A 349 10.18 29.05 6.00
CA GLY A 349 9.66 30.23 5.28
C GLY A 349 8.26 30.04 4.71
N PHE A 350 7.57 28.94 5.02
CA PHE A 350 6.16 28.78 4.66
C PHE A 350 5.27 29.76 5.44
N GLN A 351 4.19 30.22 4.82
CA GLN A 351 3.17 31.05 5.44
C GLN A 351 1.79 30.42 5.20
N GLY A 352 0.89 30.49 6.18
CA GLY A 352 -0.43 29.89 6.05
C GLY A 352 -1.38 30.24 7.19
N ILE A 353 -2.66 29.91 6.98
CA ILE A 353 -3.72 30.06 7.97
C ILE A 353 -4.16 28.66 8.38
N ILE A 354 -4.06 28.33 9.67
CA ILE A 354 -4.61 27.09 10.21
C ILE A 354 -6.12 27.27 10.38
N LYS A 355 -6.89 26.47 9.64
CA LYS A 355 -8.34 26.37 9.84
C LYS A 355 -8.63 25.05 10.53
N ASN A 356 -8.92 25.09 11.83
CA ASN A 356 -9.43 23.92 12.54
C ASN A 356 -10.82 23.61 11.97
N ARG A 357 -11.02 22.39 11.44
CA ARG A 357 -12.33 21.88 11.04
C ARG A 357 -12.86 20.95 12.11
#